data_AF-A0A7W0JJ25-F1
#
_entry.id   AF-A0A7W0JJ25-F1
#
_cell.length_a   1.000
_cell.length_b   1.000
_cell.length_c   1.000
_cell.angle_alpha   90.00
_cell.angle_beta   90.00
_cell.angle_gamma   90.00
#
_symmetry.space_group_name_H-M   'P 1'
#
loop_
_entity.id
_entity.type
_entity.pdbx_description
1 polymer ?
#
loop_
_entity_poly.entity_id
_entity_poly.type
_entity_poly.pdbx_seq_one_letter_code
_entity_poly.pdbx_strand_id
1 'polypeptide(L)'
;MRCLVVVLVLLVAGCGSEAPGSLPNAQSAEPQTAELDWLESYPAAGRRLTFGVDRLEVTASGWSASVSIENGTEIPFALGKEPLQLAFGLMLFEDGKLETLDEDARNGRLPPLREAVEIEPPPPDVLAPAQTWRATISGSGSLADDAYVRVSFGTLVAETEPPDGILPTVIWITDKAYQL
;
A
#
# COMPACT_ATOMS: atom_id res chain seq x y z
N MET A 1 -55.49 57.50 3.65
CA MET A 1 -54.07 57.77 3.30
C MET A 1 -53.27 56.54 3.72
N ARG A 2 -52.54 55.95 2.78
CA ARG A 2 -52.08 54.54 2.77
C ARG A 2 -50.89 54.25 3.72
N CYS A 3 -50.86 52.98 4.14
CA CYS A 3 -49.88 52.17 4.86
C CYS A 3 -48.41 52.63 4.92
N LEU A 4 -47.80 52.46 6.09
CA LEU A 4 -46.35 52.28 6.23
C LEU A 4 -46.08 50.89 6.83
N VAL A 5 -45.58 49.97 6.01
CA VAL A 5 -45.05 48.67 6.45
C VAL A 5 -43.54 48.86 6.62
N VAL A 6 -43.03 48.60 7.82
CA VAL A 6 -41.59 48.58 8.11
C VAL A 6 -41.08 47.18 7.77
N VAL A 7 -40.22 47.08 6.75
CA VAL A 7 -39.51 45.84 6.39
C VAL A 7 -38.16 45.84 7.11
N LEU A 8 -37.98 44.87 8.00
CA LEU A 8 -36.72 44.58 8.69
C LEU A 8 -35.89 43.65 7.79
N VAL A 9 -34.76 44.14 7.29
CA VAL A 9 -33.80 43.33 6.52
C VAL A 9 -32.74 42.78 7.48
N LEU A 10 -32.77 41.47 7.72
CA LEU A 10 -31.72 40.72 8.41
C LEU A 10 -30.65 40.31 7.38
N LEU A 11 -29.48 40.94 7.45
CA LEU A 11 -28.28 40.49 6.73
C LEU A 11 -27.58 39.41 7.55
N VAL A 12 -27.76 38.15 7.15
CA VAL A 12 -26.94 37.03 7.64
C VAL A 12 -25.63 37.02 6.86
N ALA A 13 -24.55 37.48 7.49
CA ALA A 13 -23.19 37.29 6.98
C ALA A 13 -22.83 35.80 7.18
N GLY A 14 -22.66 35.08 6.07
CA GLY A 14 -22.35 33.66 6.07
C GLY A 14 -21.26 33.32 5.05
N CYS A 15 -20.31 32.51 5.52
CA CYS A 15 -19.38 31.62 4.82
C CYS A 15 -18.11 32.20 4.19
N GLY A 16 -16.99 31.69 4.69
CA GLY A 16 -15.67 31.79 4.07
C GLY A 16 -14.58 31.20 4.97
N SER A 17 -14.82 30.04 5.60
CA SER A 17 -13.72 29.26 6.19
C SER A 17 -13.03 28.51 5.06
N GLU A 18 -11.91 29.03 4.58
CA GLU A 18 -10.99 28.29 3.71
C GLU A 18 -10.42 27.12 4.52
N ALA A 19 -10.87 25.90 4.21
CA ALA A 19 -10.25 24.69 4.70
C ALA A 19 -8.89 24.51 3.99
N PRO A 20 -7.81 24.18 4.72
CA PRO A 20 -6.50 23.96 4.13
C PRO A 20 -6.47 22.65 3.32
N GLY A 21 -6.00 22.73 2.07
CA GLY A 21 -5.49 21.60 1.30
C GLY A 21 -6.52 20.54 0.89
N SER A 22 -7.44 20.86 -0.02
CA SER A 22 -8.08 19.82 -0.83
C SER A 22 -7.08 19.34 -1.88
N LEU A 23 -6.82 18.03 -1.90
CA LEU A 23 -6.21 17.37 -3.05
C LEU A 23 -7.00 17.79 -4.31
N PRO A 24 -6.35 18.15 -5.44
CA PRO A 24 -7.05 18.43 -6.68
C PRO A 24 -7.95 17.23 -6.98
N ASN A 25 -9.25 17.49 -7.22
CA ASN A 25 -10.35 16.53 -7.42
C ASN A 25 -9.86 15.07 -7.53
N ALA A 26 -9.93 14.32 -6.44
CA ALA A 26 -9.56 12.92 -6.36
C ALA A 26 -10.50 12.08 -7.23
N GLN A 27 -10.28 12.11 -8.54
CA GLN A 27 -10.94 11.25 -9.49
C GLN A 27 -10.54 9.81 -9.16
N SER A 28 -11.51 8.90 -9.28
CA SER A 28 -11.23 7.49 -9.17
C SER A 28 -10.50 7.03 -10.44
N ALA A 29 -9.44 6.24 -10.28
CA ALA A 29 -8.80 5.56 -11.39
C ALA A 29 -9.83 4.69 -12.14
N GLU A 30 -9.78 4.72 -13.47
CA GLU A 30 -10.63 3.87 -14.30
C GLU A 30 -10.26 2.38 -14.12
N PRO A 31 -11.21 1.44 -14.35
CA PRO A 31 -10.91 0.03 -14.32
C PRO A 31 -9.81 -0.35 -15.32
N GLN A 32 -8.76 -1.01 -14.83
CA GLN A 32 -7.60 -1.36 -15.63
C GLN A 32 -6.91 -2.63 -15.10
N THR A 33 -6.10 -3.25 -15.95
CA THR A 33 -5.25 -4.38 -15.60
C THR A 33 -3.84 -4.08 -16.09
N ALA A 34 -2.86 -4.35 -15.23
CA ALA A 34 -1.45 -4.24 -15.54
C ALA A 34 -0.74 -5.56 -15.24
N GLU A 35 -0.03 -6.10 -16.24
CA GLU A 35 0.98 -7.14 -16.03
C GLU A 35 2.28 -6.43 -15.62
N LEU A 36 2.82 -6.80 -14.47
CA LEU A 36 3.92 -6.08 -13.83
C LEU A 36 5.23 -6.85 -13.91
N ASP A 37 5.19 -8.18 -13.74
CA ASP A 37 6.38 -9.06 -13.72
C ASP A 37 7.49 -8.52 -12.80
N TRP A 38 7.12 -7.90 -11.68
CA TRP A 38 8.08 -7.36 -10.74
C TRP A 38 8.67 -8.48 -9.91
N LEU A 39 10.00 -8.56 -9.92
CA LEU A 39 10.77 -9.40 -9.01
C LEU A 39 11.79 -8.52 -8.29
N GLU A 40 11.72 -8.50 -6.97
CA GLU A 40 12.59 -7.72 -6.08
C GLU A 40 13.17 -8.64 -5.01
N SER A 41 14.30 -8.27 -4.41
CA SER A 41 14.95 -9.16 -3.45
C SER A 41 15.66 -8.44 -2.32
N TYR A 42 15.69 -9.12 -1.17
CA TYR A 42 16.31 -8.64 0.06
C TYR A 42 17.08 -9.76 0.78
N PRO A 43 18.36 -9.54 1.16
CA PRO A 43 19.21 -8.44 0.72
C PRO A 43 19.54 -8.57 -0.78
N ALA A 44 20.11 -7.50 -1.35
CA ALA A 44 20.40 -7.42 -2.80
C ALA A 44 21.38 -8.52 -3.30
N ALA A 45 22.23 -9.05 -2.41
CA ALA A 45 23.24 -10.04 -2.73
C ALA A 45 23.15 -11.26 -1.80
N GLY A 46 23.62 -12.42 -2.30
CA GLY A 46 23.61 -13.67 -1.53
C GLY A 46 22.24 -14.35 -1.49
N ARG A 47 22.03 -15.12 -0.41
CA ARG A 47 20.76 -15.80 -0.09
C ARG A 47 19.74 -14.76 0.37
N ARG A 48 18.54 -14.81 -0.18
CA ARG A 48 17.60 -13.68 -0.13
C ARG A 48 16.15 -14.12 -0.08
N LEU A 49 15.32 -13.27 0.49
CA LEU A 49 13.89 -13.23 0.23
C LEU A 49 13.68 -12.59 -1.14
N THR A 50 12.74 -13.14 -1.91
CA THR A 50 12.32 -12.57 -3.19
C THR A 50 10.84 -12.25 -3.13
N PHE A 51 10.48 -11.03 -3.51
CA PHE A 51 9.12 -10.51 -3.51
C PHE A 51 8.68 -10.31 -4.96
N GLY A 52 7.57 -10.95 -5.33
CA GLY A 52 7.03 -10.92 -6.69
C GLY A 52 5.68 -10.24 -6.75
N VAL A 53 5.46 -9.38 -7.75
CA VAL A 53 4.14 -8.86 -8.11
C VAL A 53 3.94 -9.12 -9.61
N ASP A 54 3.05 -10.06 -9.92
CA ASP A 54 2.85 -10.50 -11.30
C ASP A 54 1.83 -9.60 -12.01
N ARG A 55 0.73 -9.25 -11.32
CA ARG A 55 -0.42 -8.55 -11.91
C ARG A 55 -1.08 -7.62 -10.91
N LEU A 56 -1.59 -6.48 -11.37
CA LEU A 56 -2.48 -5.57 -10.65
C LEU A 56 -3.77 -5.40 -11.45
N GLU A 57 -4.92 -5.53 -10.78
CA GLU A 57 -6.24 -5.26 -11.35
C GLU A 57 -6.94 -4.20 -10.50
N VAL A 58 -7.38 -3.13 -11.15
CA VAL A 58 -8.19 -2.07 -10.58
C VAL A 58 -9.58 -2.15 -11.20
N THR A 59 -10.59 -2.11 -10.35
CA THR A 59 -12.00 -2.12 -10.75
C THR A 59 -12.67 -0.85 -10.24
N ALA A 60 -13.91 -0.61 -10.66
CA ALA A 60 -14.68 0.54 -10.19
C ALA A 60 -14.91 0.54 -8.65
N SER A 61 -14.80 -0.61 -7.99
CA SER A 61 -15.14 -0.79 -6.57
C SER A 61 -14.02 -1.35 -5.71
N GLY A 62 -12.84 -1.60 -6.26
CA GLY A 62 -11.76 -2.26 -5.53
C GLY A 62 -10.57 -2.60 -6.40
N TRP A 63 -9.65 -3.38 -5.83
CA TRP A 63 -8.40 -3.75 -6.47
C TRP A 63 -8.00 -5.17 -6.06
N SER A 64 -7.16 -5.81 -6.87
CA SER A 64 -6.47 -7.05 -6.50
C SER A 64 -5.07 -7.09 -7.10
N ALA A 65 -4.15 -7.79 -6.43
CA ALA A 65 -2.80 -8.00 -6.92
C ALA A 65 -2.36 -9.47 -6.72
N SER A 66 -1.70 -10.03 -7.72
CA SER A 66 -1.07 -11.35 -7.63
C SER A 66 0.35 -11.20 -7.09
N VAL A 67 0.60 -11.78 -5.92
CA VAL A 67 1.84 -11.60 -5.17
C VAL A 67 2.52 -12.94 -4.88
N SER A 68 3.84 -12.89 -4.68
CA SER A 68 4.61 -14.05 -4.22
C SER A 68 5.75 -13.66 -3.29
N ILE A 69 6.08 -14.57 -2.37
CA ILE A 69 7.26 -14.49 -1.52
C ILE A 69 8.00 -15.82 -1.64
N GLU A 70 9.25 -15.76 -2.07
CA GLU A 70 10.17 -16.90 -2.06
C GLU A 70 11.22 -16.72 -0.97
N ASN A 71 11.38 -17.73 -0.13
CA ASN A 71 12.44 -17.78 0.86
C ASN A 71 13.67 -18.51 0.31
N GLY A 72 14.54 -17.79 -0.36
CA GLY A 72 15.86 -18.28 -0.79
C GLY A 72 16.93 -18.26 0.31
N THR A 73 16.54 -18.07 1.58
CA THR A 73 17.43 -18.09 2.74
C THR A 73 17.50 -19.50 3.37
N GLU A 74 18.34 -19.67 4.40
CA GLU A 74 18.43 -20.92 5.17
C GLU A 74 17.60 -20.92 6.46
N ILE A 75 16.92 -19.81 6.77
CA ILE A 75 16.13 -19.66 8.00
C ILE A 75 14.64 -19.58 7.68
N PRO A 76 13.76 -20.07 8.58
CA PRO A 76 12.32 -19.88 8.43
C PRO A 76 11.89 -18.46 8.81
N PHE A 77 10.83 -17.96 8.15
CA PHE A 77 10.19 -16.69 8.47
C PHE A 77 8.72 -16.89 8.84
N ALA A 78 8.28 -16.30 9.94
CA ALA A 78 6.87 -16.16 10.28
C ALA A 78 6.21 -15.06 9.44
N LEU A 79 5.01 -15.30 8.93
CA LEU A 79 4.23 -14.30 8.20
C LEU A 79 2.99 -13.89 9.01
N GLY A 80 2.68 -12.60 9.05
CA GLY A 80 1.37 -12.10 9.52
C GLY A 80 1.06 -12.30 11.01
N LYS A 81 2.05 -12.60 11.86
CA LYS A 81 1.82 -12.89 13.29
C LYS A 81 1.67 -11.65 14.20
N GLU A 82 2.06 -10.47 13.72
CA GLU A 82 2.18 -9.28 14.59
C GLU A 82 1.10 -8.21 14.28
N PRO A 83 0.12 -8.01 15.17
CA PRO A 83 -1.06 -7.16 14.92
C PRO A 83 -0.79 -5.64 14.87
N LEU A 84 0.46 -5.21 15.04
CA LEU A 84 0.86 -3.79 15.03
C LEU A 84 1.82 -3.44 13.89
N GLN A 85 2.00 -4.34 12.93
CA GLN A 85 2.92 -4.12 11.82
C GLN A 85 2.18 -3.92 10.49
N LEU A 86 2.93 -3.43 9.49
CA LEU A 86 2.43 -3.26 8.13
C LEU A 86 1.82 -4.58 7.64
N ALA A 87 0.61 -4.49 7.09
CA ALA A 87 -0.12 -5.61 6.51
C ALA A 87 0.13 -5.72 5.00
N PHE A 88 -0.42 -6.77 4.39
CA PHE A 88 -0.51 -6.87 2.93
C PHE A 88 -1.46 -5.80 2.41
N GLY A 89 -1.09 -5.12 1.32
CA GLY A 89 -1.95 -4.08 0.77
C GLY A 89 -1.29 -3.20 -0.28
N LEU A 90 -1.96 -2.10 -0.61
CA LEU A 90 -1.44 -1.07 -1.51
C LEU A 90 -1.17 0.23 -0.77
N MET A 91 -0.11 0.91 -1.18
CA MET A 91 0.16 2.30 -0.80
C MET A 91 0.16 3.18 -2.06
N LEU A 92 -0.45 4.35 -1.93
CA LEU A 92 -0.63 5.30 -3.03
C LEU A 92 0.26 6.52 -2.76
N PHE A 93 1.21 6.77 -3.66
CA PHE A 93 2.19 7.84 -3.57
C PHE A 93 1.93 8.92 -4.62
N GLU A 94 2.40 10.13 -4.34
CA GLU A 94 2.35 11.25 -5.28
C GLU A 94 3.35 11.10 -6.44
N ASP A 95 4.45 10.38 -6.23
CA ASP A 95 5.41 10.03 -7.28
C ASP A 95 5.94 8.59 -7.17
N GLY A 96 6.55 8.11 -8.26
CA GLY A 96 7.10 6.76 -8.36
C GLY A 96 8.56 6.65 -7.95
N LYS A 97 9.16 7.65 -7.30
CA LYS A 97 10.62 7.67 -7.04
C LYS A 97 10.95 6.89 -5.77
N LEU A 98 12.00 6.07 -5.87
CA LEU A 98 12.49 5.30 -4.73
C LEU A 98 13.08 6.20 -3.63
N GLU A 99 13.76 7.28 -4.00
CA GLU A 99 14.34 8.24 -3.03
C GLU A 99 13.25 8.89 -2.15
N THR A 100 12.11 9.26 -2.74
CA THR A 100 10.95 9.80 -2.02
C THR A 100 10.40 8.78 -1.02
N LEU A 101 10.20 7.52 -1.45
CA LEU A 101 9.76 6.43 -0.58
C LEU A 101 10.70 6.26 0.63
N ASP A 102 12.00 6.23 0.36
CA ASP A 102 13.06 6.08 1.34
C ASP A 102 13.07 7.23 2.36
N GLU A 103 12.89 8.46 1.89
CA GLU A 103 12.81 9.65 2.73
C GLU A 103 11.55 9.62 3.59
N ASP A 104 10.39 9.29 3.02
CA ASP A 104 9.12 9.22 3.75
C ASP A 104 9.13 8.11 4.80
N ALA A 105 9.70 6.94 4.49
CA ALA A 105 9.86 5.84 5.44
C ALA A 105 10.70 6.26 6.65
N ARG A 106 11.86 6.92 6.43
CA ARG A 106 12.73 7.39 7.51
C ARG A 106 12.08 8.46 8.39
N ASN A 107 11.18 9.25 7.81
CA ASN A 107 10.50 10.35 8.51
C ASN A 107 9.11 9.97 9.05
N GLY A 108 8.67 8.72 8.91
CA GLY A 108 7.34 8.28 9.33
C GLY A 108 6.20 8.97 8.56
N ARG A 109 6.44 9.32 7.29
CA ARG A 109 5.51 10.02 6.39
C ARG A 109 4.89 9.11 5.33
N LEU A 110 5.05 7.79 5.46
CA LEU A 110 4.44 6.85 4.53
C LEU A 110 2.91 7.08 4.47
N PRO A 111 2.31 7.04 3.27
CA PRO A 111 0.87 7.16 3.11
C PRO A 111 0.16 6.01 3.85
N PRO A 112 -1.12 6.18 4.21
CA PRO A 112 -1.88 5.12 4.83
C PRO A 112 -1.94 3.88 3.94
N LEU A 113 -1.74 2.71 4.54
CA LEU A 113 -1.89 1.44 3.86
C LEU A 113 -3.38 1.19 3.56
N ARG A 114 -3.67 0.82 2.31
CA ARG A 114 -4.94 0.19 1.95
C ARG A 114 -4.79 -1.31 2.12
N GLU A 115 -5.15 -1.78 3.30
CA GLU A 115 -5.02 -3.18 3.68
C GLU A 115 -5.86 -4.08 2.78
N ALA A 116 -5.29 -5.24 2.45
CA ALA A 116 -6.04 -6.31 1.81
C ALA A 116 -7.10 -6.82 2.77
N VAL A 117 -8.34 -6.89 2.31
CA VAL A 117 -9.47 -7.46 3.05
C VAL A 117 -9.49 -8.98 2.90
N GLU A 118 -8.95 -9.49 1.79
CA GLU A 118 -8.88 -10.91 1.47
C GLU A 118 -7.50 -11.28 0.90
N ILE A 119 -7.01 -12.46 1.28
CA ILE A 119 -5.72 -13.02 0.86
C ILE A 119 -5.94 -14.51 0.56
N GLU A 120 -5.82 -14.91 -0.71
CA GLU A 120 -6.11 -16.28 -1.14
C GLU A 120 -4.98 -16.90 -1.97
N PRO A 121 -4.42 -18.05 -1.55
CA PRO A 121 -4.61 -18.68 -0.24
C PRO A 121 -4.04 -17.82 0.90
N PRO A 122 -4.47 -18.02 2.16
CA PRO A 122 -3.88 -17.33 3.31
C PRO A 122 -2.37 -17.60 3.41
N PRO A 123 -1.59 -16.68 4.01
CA PRO A 123 -0.17 -16.90 4.23
C PRO A 123 0.05 -18.11 5.15
N PRO A 124 1.09 -18.93 4.92
CA PRO A 124 1.48 -19.95 5.88
C PRO A 124 1.97 -19.29 7.17
N ASP A 125 1.78 -19.95 8.32
CA ASP A 125 2.31 -19.46 9.60
C ASP A 125 3.84 -19.28 9.56
N VAL A 126 4.51 -20.13 8.78
CA VAL A 126 5.96 -20.14 8.57
C VAL A 126 6.26 -20.42 7.10
N LEU A 127 7.07 -19.57 6.48
CA LEU A 127 7.67 -19.79 5.17
C LEU A 127 9.06 -20.42 5.35
N ALA A 128 9.14 -21.73 5.09
CA ALA A 128 10.36 -22.52 5.25
C ALA A 128 11.43 -22.15 4.20
N PRO A 129 12.72 -22.50 4.44
CA PRO A 129 13.77 -22.39 3.44
C PRO A 129 13.38 -23.06 2.11
N ALA A 130 13.73 -22.41 1.00
CA ALA A 130 13.40 -22.78 -0.38
C ALA A 130 11.89 -22.89 -0.69
N GLN A 131 11.02 -22.41 0.20
CA GLN A 131 9.58 -22.39 -0.05
C GLN A 131 9.16 -21.10 -0.76
N THR A 132 8.18 -21.23 -1.64
CA THR A 132 7.46 -20.10 -2.23
C THR A 132 6.01 -20.11 -1.77
N TRP A 133 5.51 -18.97 -1.36
CA TRP A 133 4.08 -18.72 -1.20
C TRP A 133 3.60 -17.76 -2.29
N ARG A 134 2.42 -18.03 -2.84
CA ARG A 134 1.76 -17.22 -3.87
C ARG A 134 0.33 -16.99 -3.44
N ALA A 135 -0.17 -15.78 -3.63
CA ALA A 135 -1.54 -15.42 -3.32
C ALA A 135 -2.06 -14.30 -4.21
N THR A 136 -3.38 -14.17 -4.24
CA THR A 136 -4.04 -12.94 -4.66
C THR A 136 -4.45 -12.19 -3.40
N ILE A 137 -4.04 -10.92 -3.31
CA ILE A 137 -4.51 -9.99 -2.27
C ILE A 137 -5.56 -9.07 -2.89
N SER A 138 -6.62 -8.74 -2.17
CA SER A 138 -7.68 -7.89 -2.70
C SER A 138 -8.25 -6.95 -1.64
N GLY A 139 -8.77 -5.81 -2.07
CA GLY A 139 -9.34 -4.80 -1.19
C GLY A 139 -10.43 -3.98 -1.87
N SER A 140 -11.31 -3.40 -1.07
CA SER A 140 -12.40 -2.56 -1.54
C SER A 140 -12.00 -1.09 -1.68
N GLY A 141 -12.77 -0.35 -2.47
CA GLY A 141 -12.65 1.10 -2.64
C GLY A 141 -11.86 1.47 -3.89
N SER A 142 -12.31 2.55 -4.55
CA SER A 142 -11.65 3.09 -5.73
C SER A 142 -10.26 3.63 -5.39
N LEU A 143 -9.27 3.38 -6.24
CA LEU A 143 -7.96 4.00 -6.14
C LEU A 143 -7.99 5.43 -6.72
N ALA A 144 -7.09 6.30 -6.25
CA ALA A 144 -6.97 7.65 -6.79
C ALA A 144 -6.28 7.60 -8.15
N ASP A 145 -6.84 8.32 -9.12
CA ASP A 145 -6.25 8.51 -10.46
C ASP A 145 -4.88 9.21 -10.35
N ASP A 146 -3.99 8.99 -11.32
CA ASP A 146 -2.61 9.50 -11.37
C ASP A 146 -1.68 9.08 -10.21
N ALA A 147 -2.17 8.32 -9.23
CA ALA A 147 -1.36 7.89 -8.09
C ALA A 147 -0.38 6.78 -8.47
N TYR A 148 0.76 6.76 -7.80
CA TYR A 148 1.75 5.71 -7.93
C TYR A 148 1.51 4.62 -6.89
N VAL A 149 1.09 3.44 -7.34
CA VAL A 149 0.80 2.28 -6.51
C VAL A 149 2.09 1.50 -6.25
N ARG A 150 2.33 1.21 -4.97
CA ARG A 150 3.32 0.22 -4.51
C ARG A 150 2.63 -0.86 -3.67
N VAL A 151 3.17 -2.08 -3.71
CA VAL A 151 2.64 -3.21 -2.96
C VAL A 151 3.41 -3.39 -1.65
N SER A 152 2.68 -3.54 -0.53
CA SER A 152 3.22 -3.91 0.78
C SER A 152 3.04 -5.40 1.02
N PHE A 153 4.11 -6.10 1.44
CA PHE A 153 4.16 -7.57 1.64
C PHE A 153 3.96 -8.01 3.08
N GLY A 154 3.38 -7.15 3.92
CA GLY A 154 3.26 -7.41 5.33
C GLY A 154 4.62 -7.57 6.03
N THR A 155 4.59 -8.04 7.27
CA THR A 155 5.80 -8.35 8.04
C THR A 155 6.20 -9.81 7.93
N LEU A 156 7.51 -10.02 7.77
CA LEU A 156 8.19 -11.29 7.94
C LEU A 156 9.11 -11.22 9.17
N VAL A 157 9.01 -12.20 10.07
CA VAL A 157 9.85 -12.28 11.28
C VAL A 157 10.70 -13.54 11.22
N ALA A 158 12.01 -13.42 11.35
CA ALA A 158 12.90 -14.57 11.41
C ALA A 158 12.60 -15.41 12.67
N GLU A 159 12.39 -16.71 12.50
CA GLU A 159 12.12 -17.65 13.60
C GLU A 159 13.42 -18.11 14.31
N THR A 160 14.57 -17.78 13.73
CA THR A 160 15.91 -18.03 14.30
C THR A 160 16.81 -16.82 14.09
N GLU A 161 17.96 -16.77 14.75
CA GLU A 161 18.95 -15.71 14.54
C GLU A 161 19.30 -15.59 13.04
N PRO A 162 19.08 -14.41 12.42
CA PRO A 162 19.37 -14.21 11.02
C PRO A 162 20.89 -14.10 10.77
N PRO A 163 21.39 -14.54 9.61
CA PRO A 163 22.77 -14.29 9.23
C PRO A 163 23.03 -12.79 8.97
N ASP A 164 24.30 -12.40 8.99
CA ASP A 164 24.72 -11.02 8.71
C ASP A 164 24.08 -10.47 7.43
N GLY A 165 23.50 -9.27 7.52
CA GLY A 165 22.86 -8.58 6.41
C GLY A 165 21.37 -8.91 6.22
N ILE A 166 20.79 -9.81 7.00
CA ILE A 166 19.35 -10.07 7.06
C ILE A 166 18.81 -9.51 8.38
N LEU A 167 17.81 -8.63 8.31
CA LEU A 167 17.15 -8.12 9.49
C LEU A 167 16.25 -9.19 10.14
N PRO A 168 16.12 -9.20 11.48
CA PRO A 168 15.23 -10.13 12.19
C PRO A 168 13.76 -9.88 11.86
N THR A 169 13.41 -8.65 11.47
CA THR A 169 12.10 -8.26 11.00
C THR A 169 12.26 -7.59 9.64
N VAL A 170 11.60 -8.13 8.63
CA VAL A 170 11.61 -7.62 7.26
C VAL A 170 10.22 -7.09 6.93
N ILE A 171 10.16 -5.82 6.56
CA ILE A 171 8.99 -5.16 5.99
C ILE A 171 9.38 -4.78 4.58
N TRP A 172 8.57 -5.17 3.60
CA TRP A 172 8.85 -4.89 2.19
C TRP A 172 7.70 -4.11 1.55
N ILE A 173 8.03 -2.93 1.05
CA ILE A 173 7.21 -2.14 0.12
C ILE A 173 7.99 -2.15 -1.19
N THR A 174 7.33 -2.43 -2.31
CA THR A 174 8.04 -2.57 -3.60
C THR A 174 8.86 -1.34 -3.94
N ASP A 175 10.08 -1.53 -4.43
CA ASP A 175 10.96 -0.48 -4.99
C ASP A 175 10.41 0.06 -6.33
N LYS A 176 9.64 -0.77 -7.04
CA LYS A 176 8.88 -0.38 -8.23
C LYS A 176 7.51 0.17 -7.87
N ALA A 177 6.99 1.01 -8.76
CA ALA A 177 5.66 1.59 -8.68
C ALA A 177 4.96 1.55 -10.05
N TYR A 178 3.62 1.49 -10.02
CA TYR A 178 2.76 1.58 -11.20
C TYR A 178 1.91 2.84 -11.12
N GLN A 179 1.87 3.65 -12.17
CA GLN A 179 1.02 4.84 -12.23
C GLN A 179 -0.38 4.44 -12.73
N LEU A 180 -1.40 4.82 -11.97
CA LEU A 180 -2.81 4.61 -12.32
C LEU A 180 -3.31 5.60 -13.37
#